data_AF-A0A0D6L5X2-F1
#
_entry.id   AF-A0A0D6L5X2-F1
#
_cell.length_a   1.000
_cell.length_b   1.000
_cell.length_c   1.000
_cell.angle_alpha   90.00
_cell.angle_beta   90.00
_cell.angle_gamma   90.00
#
_symmetry.space_group_name_H-M   'P 1'
#
loop_
_entity.id
_entity.type
_entity.pdbx_description
1 polymer ?
#
loop_
_entity_poly.entity_id
_entity_poly.type
_entity_poly.pdbx_seq_one_letter_code
_entity_poly.pdbx_strand_id
1 'polypeptide(L)'
;MELPEIFTDDGWKISGGDGNFLLSTSFIGYMGENDEIGAYGYVSAMRPDGYGTFYRIGKKRIQLTISDWQPSKSDLEAYGANIEWALTKLFQLFISNAKL
;
A
#
# COMPACT_ATOMS: atom_id res chain seq x y z
N MET A 1 -27.32 18.69 -15.77
CA MET A 1 -25.92 19.16 -15.74
C MET A 1 -25.10 18.14 -16.51
N GLU A 2 -24.30 18.60 -17.46
CA GLU A 2 -23.37 17.73 -18.19
C GLU A 2 -22.12 17.48 -17.34
N LEU A 3 -21.53 16.30 -17.47
CA LEU A 3 -20.29 15.93 -16.78
C LEU A 3 -19.14 16.72 -17.42
N PRO A 4 -18.33 17.47 -16.64
CA PRO A 4 -17.18 18.17 -17.19
C PRO A 4 -16.20 17.23 -17.90
N GLU A 5 -15.64 17.67 -19.05
CA GLU A 5 -14.78 16.86 -19.92
C GLU A 5 -13.56 16.26 -19.20
N ILE A 6 -13.04 16.93 -18.17
CA ILE A 6 -11.94 16.44 -17.35
C ILE A 6 -12.21 15.07 -16.71
N PHE A 7 -13.48 14.73 -16.42
CA PHE A 7 -13.85 13.44 -15.84
C PHE A 7 -14.06 12.34 -16.90
N THR A 8 -14.14 12.71 -18.17
CA THR A 8 -14.20 11.78 -19.31
C THR A 8 -12.84 11.54 -19.96
N ASP A 9 -11.84 12.38 -19.66
CA ASP A 9 -10.47 12.22 -20.11
C ASP A 9 -9.87 10.89 -19.64
N ASP A 10 -9.15 10.19 -20.51
CA ASP A 10 -8.52 8.90 -20.16
C ASP A 10 -7.49 9.05 -19.02
N GLY A 11 -6.82 10.21 -18.95
CA GLY A 11 -5.89 10.56 -17.89
C GLY A 11 -6.54 10.58 -16.50
N TRP A 12 -7.81 10.97 -16.39
CA TRP A 12 -8.56 10.90 -15.13
C TRP A 12 -8.61 9.47 -14.61
N LYS A 13 -9.00 8.51 -15.46
CA LYS A 13 -9.07 7.09 -15.09
C LYS A 13 -7.70 6.48 -14.83
N ILE A 14 -6.72 6.75 -15.69
CA ILE A 14 -5.35 6.22 -15.55
C ILE A 14 -4.71 6.67 -14.25
N SER A 15 -4.96 7.93 -13.83
CA SER A 15 -4.46 8.48 -12.57
C SER A 15 -5.14 7.92 -11.30
N GLY A 16 -6.21 7.13 -11.46
CA GLY A 16 -6.93 6.48 -10.36
C GLY A 16 -8.33 7.02 -10.08
N GLY A 17 -8.80 8.01 -10.85
CA GLY A 17 -10.17 8.51 -10.75
C GLY A 17 -11.21 7.41 -10.97
N ASP A 18 -12.40 7.59 -10.41
CA ASP A 18 -13.51 6.61 -10.51
C ASP A 18 -13.16 5.21 -9.97
N GLY A 19 -12.40 5.15 -8.88
CA GLY A 19 -12.03 3.89 -8.24
C GLY A 19 -10.91 3.12 -8.96
N ASN A 20 -10.09 3.79 -9.77
CA ASN A 20 -9.07 3.13 -10.59
C ASN A 20 -7.67 3.05 -9.96
N PHE A 21 -7.53 3.31 -8.65
CA PHE A 21 -6.26 3.13 -7.97
C PHE A 21 -5.86 1.65 -7.92
N LEU A 22 -4.75 1.32 -8.59
CA LEU A 22 -4.17 -0.02 -8.54
C LEU A 22 -3.68 -0.37 -7.12
N LEU A 23 -3.16 0.63 -6.41
CA LEU A 23 -2.73 0.52 -5.02
C LEU A 23 -3.58 1.47 -4.16
N SER A 24 -4.49 0.91 -3.35
CA SER A 24 -5.26 1.67 -2.37
C SER A 24 -4.63 1.48 -1.00
N THR A 25 -4.05 2.56 -0.44
CA THR A 25 -3.21 2.43 0.77
C THR A 25 -3.62 3.38 1.88
N SER A 26 -3.37 3.00 3.13
CA SER A 26 -3.53 3.90 4.27
C SER A 26 -2.65 3.53 5.46
N PHE A 27 -2.13 4.56 6.13
CA PHE A 27 -1.57 4.46 7.47
C PHE A 27 -2.72 4.42 8.47
N ILE A 28 -2.81 3.35 9.25
CA ILE A 28 -3.93 3.15 10.19
C ILE A 28 -3.53 3.39 11.65
N GLY A 29 -2.34 3.94 11.90
CA GLY A 29 -1.89 4.37 13.22
C GLY A 29 -0.65 3.64 13.74
N TYR A 30 -0.20 4.06 14.92
CA TYR A 30 0.98 3.51 15.57
C TYR A 30 0.66 2.24 16.36
N MET A 31 1.63 1.34 16.50
CA MET A 31 1.53 0.18 17.39
C MET A 31 1.62 0.61 18.87
N GLY A 32 1.19 -0.27 19.79
CA GLY A 32 1.32 -0.04 21.23
C GLY A 32 2.79 0.01 21.69
N GLU A 33 3.01 0.26 22.98
CA GLU A 33 4.36 0.52 23.53
C GLU A 33 5.38 -0.59 23.25
N ASN A 34 4.90 -1.83 23.08
CA ASN A 34 5.69 -3.05 22.87
C ASN A 34 5.69 -3.57 21.43
N ASP A 35 5.21 -2.78 20.46
CA ASP A 35 5.06 -3.19 19.05
C ASP A 35 4.26 -4.49 18.87
N GLU A 36 3.25 -4.68 19.72
CA GLU A 36 2.39 -5.86 19.70
C GLU A 36 1.48 -5.88 18.47
N ILE A 37 1.29 -7.07 17.90
CA ILE A 37 0.39 -7.31 16.79
C ILE A 37 -1.05 -7.27 17.33
N GLY A 38 -1.57 -6.06 17.51
CA GLY A 38 -2.94 -5.81 17.94
C GLY A 38 -3.92 -5.85 16.76
N ALA A 39 -5.05 -5.15 16.91
CA ALA A 39 -6.03 -5.01 15.84
C ALA A 39 -5.41 -4.41 14.56
N TYR A 40 -5.73 -4.99 13.42
CA TYR A 40 -5.36 -4.47 12.10
C TYR A 40 -6.63 -4.19 11.30
N GLY A 41 -6.58 -3.12 10.51
CA GLY A 41 -7.66 -2.71 9.62
C GLY A 41 -7.25 -2.93 8.18
N TYR A 42 -8.18 -3.41 7.37
CA TYR A 42 -8.01 -3.57 5.93
C TYR A 42 -9.37 -3.41 5.24
N VAL A 43 -9.33 -3.16 3.95
CA VAL A 43 -10.48 -3.22 3.04
C VAL A 43 -10.05 -3.96 1.77
N SER A 44 -11.00 -4.40 0.94
CA SER A 44 -10.68 -5.00 -0.36
C SER A 44 -9.96 -4.00 -1.29
N ALA A 45 -9.20 -4.52 -2.25
CA ALA A 45 -8.59 -3.70 -3.29
C ALA A 45 -9.65 -2.90 -4.06
N MET A 46 -9.31 -1.67 -4.45
CA MET A 46 -10.25 -0.77 -5.16
C MET A 46 -10.56 -1.26 -6.59
N ARG A 47 -9.64 -2.03 -7.18
CA ARG A 47 -9.77 -2.68 -8.48
C ARG A 47 -9.66 -4.20 -8.37
N PRO A 48 -10.30 -4.97 -9.26
CA PRO A 48 -10.12 -6.42 -9.34
C PRO A 48 -8.66 -6.86 -9.54
N ASP A 49 -7.85 -6.07 -10.24
CA ASP A 49 -6.44 -6.33 -10.53
C ASP A 49 -5.46 -5.59 -9.62
N GLY A 50 -5.96 -4.98 -8.54
CA GLY A 50 -5.18 -4.15 -7.62
C GLY A 50 -4.95 -4.75 -6.25
N TYR A 51 -4.42 -3.91 -5.35
CA TYR A 51 -4.14 -4.26 -3.96
C TYR A 51 -4.74 -3.23 -3.01
N GLY A 52 -5.30 -3.70 -1.89
CA GLY A 52 -5.43 -2.90 -0.67
C GLY A 52 -4.17 -3.07 0.16
N THR A 53 -3.56 -2.00 0.66
CA THR A 53 -2.32 -2.07 1.46
C THR A 53 -2.39 -1.12 2.65
N PHE A 54 -2.61 -1.69 3.83
CA PHE A 54 -2.79 -0.93 5.06
C PHE A 54 -1.63 -1.23 6.00
N TYR A 55 -1.17 -0.22 6.74
CA TYR A 55 0.02 -0.39 7.56
C TYR A 55 -0.02 0.39 8.87
N ARG A 56 0.67 -0.19 9.86
CA ARG A 56 0.93 0.40 11.18
C ARG A 56 2.43 0.41 11.45
N ILE A 57 2.87 1.42 12.19
CA ILE A 57 4.28 1.61 12.50
C ILE A 57 4.49 1.45 14.00
N GLY A 58 5.38 0.55 14.38
CA GLY A 58 5.94 0.41 15.71
C GLY A 58 7.34 1.01 15.79
N LYS A 59 7.94 0.95 16.98
CA LYS A 59 9.31 1.42 17.24
C LYS A 59 10.36 0.59 16.51
N LYS A 60 10.11 -0.72 16.33
CA LYS A 60 11.07 -1.69 15.79
C LYS A 60 10.57 -2.48 14.59
N ARG A 61 9.32 -2.27 14.17
CA ARG A 61 8.71 -3.00 13.04
C ARG A 61 7.59 -2.20 12.39
N ILE A 62 7.27 -2.59 11.16
CA ILE A 62 6.10 -2.12 10.43
C ILE A 62 5.21 -3.35 10.22
N GLN A 63 3.93 -3.24 10.56
CA GLN A 63 2.94 -4.26 10.25
C GLN A 63 2.21 -3.85 8.97
N LEU A 64 2.12 -4.76 8.01
CA LEU A 64 1.32 -4.59 6.79
C LEU A 64 0.16 -5.58 6.77
N THR A 65 -0.95 -5.16 6.18
CA THR A 65 -2.08 -6.02 5.79
C THR A 65 -2.39 -5.73 4.32
N ILE A 66 -2.28 -6.77 3.50
CA ILE A 66 -2.45 -6.68 2.05
C ILE A 66 -3.66 -7.52 1.65
N SER A 67 -4.52 -6.96 0.80
CA SER A 67 -5.69 -7.63 0.25
C SER A 67 -5.67 -7.56 -1.28
N ASP A 68 -6.22 -8.59 -1.91
CA ASP A 68 -6.50 -8.63 -3.34
C ASP A 68 -7.85 -9.30 -3.61
N TRP A 69 -8.19 -9.45 -4.89
CA TRP A 69 -9.36 -10.22 -5.32
C TRP A 69 -8.93 -11.58 -5.86
N GLN A 70 -9.83 -12.57 -5.81
CA GLN A 70 -9.60 -13.88 -6.42
C GLN A 70 -10.79 -14.27 -7.32
N PRO A 71 -10.55 -14.67 -8.59
CA PRO A 71 -9.25 -14.72 -9.26
C PRO A 71 -8.77 -13.32 -9.66
N SER A 72 -7.46 -13.06 -9.59
CA SER A 72 -6.84 -11.82 -10.06
C SER A 72 -5.46 -12.06 -10.68
N LYS A 73 -4.92 -11.04 -11.33
CA LYS A 73 -3.52 -10.96 -11.78
C LYS A 73 -2.56 -10.53 -10.66
N SER A 74 -3.09 -10.14 -9.50
CA SER A 74 -2.29 -9.82 -8.32
C SER A 74 -1.59 -11.05 -7.75
N ASP A 75 -0.47 -10.81 -7.06
CA ASP A 75 0.34 -11.79 -6.36
C ASP A 75 0.73 -11.22 -5.01
N LEU A 76 0.02 -11.64 -3.96
CA LEU A 76 0.23 -11.16 -2.59
C LEU A 76 1.62 -11.50 -2.06
N GLU A 77 2.17 -12.67 -2.41
CA GLU A 77 3.47 -13.12 -1.94
C GLU A 77 4.57 -12.28 -2.57
N ALA A 78 4.54 -12.14 -3.90
CA ALA A 78 5.52 -11.32 -4.62
C ALA A 78 5.45 -9.85 -4.19
N TYR A 79 4.25 -9.28 -4.04
CA TYR A 79 4.10 -7.89 -3.64
C TYR A 79 4.59 -7.63 -2.21
N GLY A 80 4.23 -8.50 -1.26
CA GLY A 80 4.73 -8.43 0.12
C GLY A 80 6.26 -8.55 0.20
N ALA A 81 6.84 -9.53 -0.51
CA ALA A 81 8.28 -9.72 -0.57
C ALA A 81 9.01 -8.51 -1.19
N ASN A 82 8.43 -7.89 -2.22
CA ASN A 82 9.01 -6.69 -2.83
C ASN A 82 8.98 -5.48 -1.88
N ILE A 83 7.94 -5.33 -1.06
CA ILE A 83 7.90 -4.27 -0.04
C ILE A 83 9.01 -4.49 1.01
N GLU A 84 9.15 -5.70 1.52
CA GLU A 84 10.20 -6.05 2.48
C GLU A 84 11.59 -5.79 1.89
N TRP A 85 11.82 -6.22 0.65
CA TRP A 85 13.07 -5.98 -0.06
C TRP A 85 13.34 -4.48 -0.22
N ALA A 86 12.35 -3.70 -0.65
CA ALA A 86 12.51 -2.26 -0.87
C ALA A 86 12.86 -1.52 0.44
N LEU A 87 12.15 -1.81 1.53
CA LEU A 87 12.43 -1.23 2.85
C LEU A 87 13.84 -1.62 3.35
N THR A 88 14.23 -2.87 3.15
CA THR A 88 15.59 -3.35 3.48
C THR A 88 16.66 -2.60 2.69
N LYS A 89 16.44 -2.36 1.38
CA LYS A 89 17.37 -1.61 0.54
C LYS A 89 17.46 -0.14 0.88
N LEU A 90 16.34 0.50 1.21
CA LEU A 90 16.32 1.87 1.70
C LEU A 90 17.12 1.99 3.01
N PHE A 91 16.91 1.06 3.95
CA PHE A 91 17.69 1.03 5.19
C PHE A 91 19.20 0.89 4.95
N GLN A 92 19.60 -0.04 4.07
CA GLN A 92 21.01 -0.22 3.70
C GLN A 92 21.60 1.05 3.07
N LEU A 93 20.84 1.73 2.19
CA LEU A 93 21.25 2.97 1.55
C LEU A 93 21.44 4.11 2.57
N PHE A 94 20.55 4.22 3.56
CA PHE A 94 20.66 5.27 4.58
C PHE A 94 21.84 5.02 5.51
N ILE A 95 22.12 3.76 5.88
CA ILE A 95 23.29 3.44 6.71
C ILE A 95 24.60 3.63 5.95
N SER A 96 24.68 3.21 4.68
CA SER A 96 25.93 3.34 3.92
C SER A 96 26.35 4.78 3.67
N ASN A 97 25.37 5.70 3.61
CA ASN A 97 25.60 7.13 3.42
C ASN A 97 25.64 7.93 4.74
N ALA A 98 25.30 7.31 5.87
CA ALA A 98 25.44 7.94 7.16
C ALA A 98 26.94 8.04 7.48
N LYS A 99 27.47 9.27 7.41
CA LYS A 99 28.77 9.60 8.01
C LYS A 99 28.59 9.58 9.54
N LEU A 100 28.64 8.38 10.12
CA LEU A 100 28.81 8.20 11.57
C LEU A 100 30.29 8.35 11.93
#